data_AF-A0A847DHT1-F1
#
_entry.id   AF-A0A847DHT1-F1
#
_cell.length_a   1.000
_cell.length_b   1.000
_cell.length_c   1.000
_cell.angle_alpha   90.00
_cell.angle_beta   90.00
_cell.angle_gamma   90.00
#
_symmetry.space_group_name_H-M   'P 1'
#
loop_
_entity.id
_entity.type
_entity.pdbx_description
1 polymer ?
#
loop_
_entity_poly.entity_id
_entity_poly.type
_entity_poly.pdbx_seq_one_letter_code
_entity_poly.pdbx_strand_id
1 'polypeptide(L)'
;MSRKLVVLALLLTGFFIQANEIKAGENDWLFNAANYLKYSPKEKWDILAPQMRSSRETLIRVANAYFDVFKDFSTADDVPWNIPCARLEGGIYTNPDDKPDASCTGGPPLEGSVEISNRRFIVDVDMGTVIGLADFGAKDGWPDSHIFRVENGKVRYVHTLTVCPNGCEMPAPKK
;
A
#
# COMPACT_ATOMS: atom_id res chain seq x y z
N MET A 1 21.51 5.99 -15.43
CA MET A 1 20.64 7.07 -14.87
C MET A 1 19.56 6.37 -14.07
N SER A 2 19.70 6.31 -12.74
CA SER A 2 18.77 5.54 -11.88
C SER A 2 17.39 6.21 -11.89
N ARG A 3 16.35 5.47 -12.29
CA ARG A 3 14.98 5.97 -12.35
C ARG A 3 14.37 5.88 -10.96
N LYS A 4 14.22 7.02 -10.28
CA LYS A 4 13.50 7.09 -9.00
C LYS A 4 12.00 7.20 -9.27
N LEU A 5 11.19 6.43 -8.54
CA LEU A 5 9.74 6.57 -8.55
C LEU A 5 9.32 7.49 -7.39
N VAL A 6 8.44 8.42 -7.71
CA VAL A 6 7.93 9.42 -6.76
C VAL A 6 6.43 9.20 -6.57
N VAL A 7 6.02 8.83 -5.37
CA VAL A 7 4.60 8.87 -4.97
C VAL A 7 4.37 10.20 -4.26
N LEU A 8 3.55 11.05 -4.88
CA LEU A 8 3.20 12.37 -4.37
C LEU A 8 1.73 12.37 -3.98
N ALA A 9 1.45 12.69 -2.72
CA ALA A 9 0.08 12.87 -2.26
C ALA A 9 -0.18 14.35 -1.93
N LEU A 10 -1.20 14.93 -2.56
CA LEU A 10 -1.56 16.34 -2.45
C LEU A 10 -2.92 16.45 -1.75
N LEU A 11 -2.95 17.00 -0.52
CA LEU A 11 -4.19 17.36 0.17
C LEU A 11 -4.51 18.83 -0.11
N LEU A 12 -5.64 19.11 -0.78
CA LEU A 12 -6.13 20.46 -1.02
C LEU A 12 -7.19 20.84 0.03
N THR A 13 -6.75 21.50 1.10
CA THR A 13 -7.65 22.19 2.04
C THR A 13 -7.24 23.66 2.17
N GLY A 14 -7.59 24.46 1.17
CA GLY A 14 -7.70 25.92 1.30
C GLY A 14 -6.41 26.75 1.31
N PHE A 15 -5.30 26.34 1.92
CA PHE A 15 -3.98 26.99 1.79
C PHE A 15 -2.90 26.06 2.38
N PHE A 16 -1.74 26.01 1.73
CA PHE A 16 -0.62 25.05 1.90
C PHE A 16 -0.90 23.63 1.42
N ILE A 17 -0.22 23.27 0.32
CA ILE A 17 -0.08 21.87 -0.13
C ILE A 17 0.94 21.21 0.81
N GLN A 18 0.50 20.33 1.72
CA GLN A 18 1.42 19.39 2.35
C GLN A 18 1.68 18.26 1.34
N ALA A 19 2.72 18.43 0.54
CA ALA A 19 3.24 17.40 -0.34
C ALA A 19 4.07 16.43 0.51
N ASN A 20 3.55 15.23 0.77
CA ASN A 20 4.38 14.13 1.25
C ASN A 20 4.90 13.38 0.01
N GLU A 21 6.22 13.26 -0.08
CA GLU A 21 6.89 12.61 -1.20
C GLU A 21 7.62 11.36 -0.70
N ILE A 22 7.34 10.21 -1.30
CA ILE A 22 8.14 9.00 -1.13
C ILE A 22 8.92 8.76 -2.42
N LYS A 23 10.26 8.73 -2.29
CA LYS A 23 11.18 8.49 -3.41
C LYS A 23 11.86 7.15 -3.23
N ALA A 24 11.44 6.14 -3.98
CA ALA A 24 12.09 4.83 -3.98
C ALA A 24 13.16 4.73 -5.09
N GLY A 25 14.26 4.06 -4.78
CA GLY A 25 15.42 3.81 -5.63
C GLY A 25 15.95 2.38 -5.49
N GLU A 26 16.96 2.03 -6.29
CA GLU A 26 17.41 0.64 -6.52
C GLU A 26 17.82 -0.16 -5.26
N ASN A 27 18.10 0.52 -4.14
CA ASN A 27 18.50 -0.12 -2.88
C ASN A 27 17.35 -0.21 -1.85
N ASP A 28 16.17 0.31 -2.20
CA ASP A 28 14.99 0.29 -1.34
C ASP A 28 14.25 -1.05 -1.44
N TRP A 29 13.42 -1.32 -0.42
CA TRP A 29 12.80 -2.63 -0.23
C TRP A 29 12.07 -3.13 -1.48
N LEU A 30 12.58 -4.22 -2.04
CA LEU A 30 12.05 -4.91 -3.22
C LEU A 30 11.82 -4.01 -4.44
N PHE A 31 12.41 -2.80 -4.45
CA PHE A 31 12.08 -1.80 -5.45
C PHE A 31 12.68 -2.17 -6.81
N ASN A 32 11.82 -2.21 -7.81
CA ASN A 32 12.23 -2.37 -9.20
C ASN A 32 11.35 -1.50 -10.09
N ALA A 33 11.90 -0.34 -10.50
CA ALA A 33 11.18 0.64 -11.31
C ALA A 33 10.63 0.07 -12.63
N ALA A 34 11.37 -0.86 -13.27
CA ALA A 34 10.94 -1.45 -14.53
C ALA A 34 9.72 -2.37 -14.33
N ASN A 35 9.73 -3.21 -13.31
CA ASN A 35 8.59 -4.06 -12.99
C ASN A 35 7.40 -3.25 -12.47
N TYR A 36 7.64 -2.24 -11.63
CA TYR A 36 6.57 -1.36 -11.15
C TYR A 36 5.85 -0.69 -12.34
N LEU A 37 6.61 -0.12 -13.29
CA LEU A 37 6.06 0.47 -14.51
C LEU A 37 5.42 -0.56 -15.45
N LYS A 38 5.88 -1.81 -15.44
CA LYS A 38 5.30 -2.90 -16.23
C LYS A 38 3.92 -3.32 -15.71
N TYR A 39 3.73 -3.36 -14.40
CA TYR A 39 2.54 -3.92 -13.77
C TYR A 39 1.48 -2.87 -13.41
N SER A 40 1.86 -1.69 -12.92
CA SER A 40 0.88 -0.68 -12.50
C SER A 40 -0.11 -0.24 -13.60
N PRO A 41 0.24 -0.15 -14.89
CA PRO A 41 -0.73 0.23 -15.93
C PRO A 41 -1.70 -0.88 -16.32
N LYS A 42 -1.48 -2.12 -15.85
CA LYS A 42 -2.41 -3.24 -16.11
C LYS A 42 -3.65 -3.18 -15.22
N GLU A 43 -3.58 -2.42 -14.14
CA GLU A 43 -4.65 -2.31 -13.17
C GLU A 43 -5.65 -1.21 -13.55
N LYS A 44 -6.88 -1.38 -13.08
CA LYS A 44 -7.97 -0.45 -13.37
C LYS A 44 -8.18 0.51 -12.19
N TRP A 45 -7.74 1.76 -12.39
CA TRP A 45 -7.83 2.86 -11.41
C TRP A 45 -8.75 3.99 -11.89
N ASP A 46 -9.89 3.66 -12.50
CA ASP A 46 -10.89 4.63 -12.94
C ASP A 46 -11.81 5.09 -11.80
N ILE A 47 -12.58 6.16 -12.03
CA ILE A 47 -13.63 6.58 -11.10
C ILE A 47 -14.66 5.44 -10.99
N LEU A 48 -14.95 5.04 -9.75
CA LEU A 48 -15.94 4.02 -9.46
C LEU A 48 -17.34 4.55 -9.71
N ALA A 49 -18.25 3.67 -10.13
CA ALA A 49 -19.68 3.98 -10.09
C ALA A 49 -20.12 4.24 -8.64
N PRO A 50 -21.06 5.16 -8.36
CA PRO A 50 -21.42 5.56 -7.01
C PRO A 50 -21.74 4.40 -6.04
N GLN A 51 -22.41 3.35 -6.53
CA GLN A 51 -22.77 2.17 -5.75
C GLN A 51 -21.57 1.29 -5.33
N MET A 52 -20.42 1.44 -6.00
CA MET A 52 -19.19 0.70 -5.66
C MET A 52 -18.29 1.47 -4.70
N ARG A 53 -18.58 2.77 -4.48
CA ARG A 53 -17.79 3.65 -3.62
C ARG A 53 -18.08 3.35 -2.15
N SER A 54 -17.03 3.40 -1.35
CA SER A 54 -17.12 3.28 0.10
C SER A 54 -16.94 4.64 0.77
N SER A 55 -17.48 4.81 1.98
CA SER A 55 -17.26 6.04 2.74
C SER A 55 -15.78 6.21 3.09
N ARG A 56 -15.38 7.46 3.37
CA ARG A 56 -14.02 7.77 3.81
C ARG A 56 -13.58 6.94 5.02
N GLU A 57 -14.49 6.77 5.98
CA GLU A 57 -14.27 5.98 7.21
C GLU A 57 -14.07 4.51 6.88
N THR A 58 -14.82 3.97 5.91
CA THR A 58 -14.66 2.59 5.46
C THR A 58 -13.30 2.38 4.79
N LEU A 59 -12.88 3.30 3.92
CA LEU A 59 -11.57 3.21 3.27
C LEU A 59 -10.44 3.21 4.30
N ILE A 60 -10.49 4.11 5.28
CA ILE A 60 -9.49 4.15 6.37
C ILE A 60 -9.53 2.89 7.25
N ARG A 61 -10.72 2.36 7.54
CA ARG A 61 -10.85 1.11 8.30
C ARG A 61 -10.18 -0.05 7.57
N VAL A 62 -10.40 -0.16 6.26
CA VAL A 62 -9.79 -1.20 5.41
C VAL A 62 -8.26 -1.09 5.41
N ALA A 63 -7.71 0.11 5.26
CA ALA A 63 -6.27 0.32 5.30
C ALA A 63 -5.66 0.00 6.68
N ASN A 64 -6.35 0.34 7.77
CA ASN A 64 -5.89 -0.02 9.11
C ASN A 64 -5.91 -1.53 9.34
N ALA A 65 -6.99 -2.22 8.94
CA ALA A 65 -7.08 -3.68 9.05
C ALA A 65 -5.89 -4.35 8.33
N TYR A 66 -5.55 -3.89 7.12
CA TYR A 66 -4.38 -4.39 6.39
C TYR A 66 -3.07 -4.16 7.16
N PHE A 67 -2.88 -2.96 7.73
CA PHE A 67 -1.68 -2.67 8.52
C PHE A 67 -1.60 -3.45 9.83
N ASP A 68 -2.73 -3.86 10.41
CA ASP A 68 -2.75 -4.63 11.65
C ASP A 68 -2.26 -6.07 11.44
N VAL A 69 -2.41 -6.63 10.23
CA VAL A 69 -1.86 -7.94 9.83
C VAL A 69 -0.33 -8.00 10.01
N PHE A 70 0.37 -6.89 9.79
CA PHE A 70 1.82 -6.84 9.99
C PHE A 70 2.23 -7.10 11.43
N LYS A 71 1.42 -6.63 12.38
CA LYS A 71 1.66 -6.78 13.81
C LYS A 71 1.12 -8.11 14.34
N ASP A 72 -0.04 -8.53 13.87
CA ASP A 72 -0.72 -9.75 14.30
C ASP A 72 -1.44 -10.40 13.11
N PHE A 73 -0.85 -11.47 12.58
CA PHE A 73 -1.40 -12.18 11.44
C PHE A 73 -2.78 -12.81 11.73
N SER A 74 -3.16 -13.00 13.00
CA SER A 74 -4.50 -13.50 13.34
C SER A 74 -5.62 -12.53 12.94
N THR A 75 -5.29 -11.28 12.64
CA THR A 75 -6.21 -10.26 12.13
C THR A 75 -6.40 -10.29 10.60
N ALA A 76 -5.74 -11.20 9.88
CA ALA A 76 -5.82 -11.27 8.41
C ALA A 76 -7.26 -11.42 7.87
N ASP A 77 -8.14 -12.07 8.64
CA ASP A 77 -9.55 -12.26 8.31
C ASP A 77 -10.39 -10.97 8.43
N ASP A 78 -9.87 -9.94 9.11
CA ASP A 78 -10.53 -8.63 9.22
C ASP A 78 -10.37 -7.79 7.96
N VAL A 79 -9.41 -8.13 7.08
CA VAL A 79 -9.20 -7.44 5.81
C VAL A 79 -10.24 -7.93 4.80
N PRO A 80 -11.12 -7.05 4.29
CA PRO A 80 -12.13 -7.47 3.33
C PRO A 80 -11.50 -7.60 1.94
N TRP A 81 -11.21 -8.81 1.48
CA TRP A 81 -10.58 -9.06 0.18
C TRP A 81 -11.57 -9.19 -0.98
N ASN A 82 -11.21 -8.66 -2.17
CA ASN A 82 -11.96 -8.83 -3.41
C ASN A 82 -11.19 -9.72 -4.39
N ILE A 83 -11.33 -11.04 -4.32
CA ILE A 83 -10.63 -11.97 -5.23
C ILE A 83 -11.22 -11.87 -6.66
N PRO A 84 -10.39 -11.70 -7.71
CA PRO A 84 -8.93 -11.66 -7.65
C PRO A 84 -8.41 -10.35 -7.09
N CYS A 85 -7.37 -10.39 -6.26
CA CYS A 85 -6.71 -9.19 -5.79
C CYS A 85 -5.20 -9.27 -6.03
N ALA A 86 -4.54 -8.12 -6.13
CA ALA A 86 -3.12 -8.08 -6.44
C ALA A 86 -2.37 -7.09 -5.53
N ARG A 87 -1.15 -7.47 -5.15
CA ARG A 87 -0.19 -6.59 -4.49
C ARG A 87 0.98 -6.31 -5.42
N LEU A 88 1.32 -5.03 -5.58
CA LEU A 88 2.54 -4.54 -6.21
C LEU A 88 3.46 -3.96 -5.13
N GLU A 89 4.43 -4.75 -4.68
CA GLU A 89 5.35 -4.42 -3.59
C GLU A 89 6.74 -4.13 -4.16
N GLY A 90 7.10 -2.85 -4.27
CA GLY A 90 8.35 -2.36 -4.86
C GLY A 90 8.49 -2.59 -6.38
N GLY A 91 8.08 -3.76 -6.84
CA GLY A 91 8.19 -4.29 -8.19
C GLY A 91 7.85 -5.78 -8.26
N ILE A 92 7.60 -6.45 -7.13
CA ILE A 92 7.00 -7.78 -7.10
C ILE A 92 5.49 -7.63 -7.24
N TYR A 93 4.90 -8.35 -8.18
CA TYR A 93 3.47 -8.33 -8.43
C TYR A 93 2.88 -9.72 -8.20
N THR A 94 1.83 -9.84 -7.37
CA THR A 94 1.26 -11.15 -7.02
C THR A 94 0.35 -11.74 -8.09
N ASN A 95 -0.06 -10.95 -9.10
CA ASN A 95 -0.87 -11.43 -10.22
C ASN A 95 -0.26 -11.15 -11.62
N PRO A 96 0.97 -11.62 -11.91
CA PRO A 96 1.68 -11.27 -13.15
C PRO A 96 0.98 -11.77 -14.43
N ASP A 97 0.23 -12.86 -14.30
CA ASP A 97 -0.42 -13.59 -15.41
C ASP A 97 -1.93 -13.29 -15.53
N ASP A 98 -2.45 -12.31 -14.78
CA ASP A 98 -3.87 -11.92 -14.77
C ASP A 98 -4.83 -13.10 -14.50
N LYS A 99 -4.49 -13.92 -13.50
CA LYS A 99 -5.29 -15.07 -13.11
C LYS A 99 -6.56 -14.63 -12.38
N PRO A 100 -7.72 -15.25 -12.66
CA PRO A 100 -9.00 -14.89 -12.03
C PRO A 100 -9.09 -15.28 -10.56
N ASP A 101 -8.24 -16.19 -10.09
CA ASP A 101 -8.14 -16.69 -8.72
C ASP A 101 -6.91 -16.13 -7.98
N ALA A 102 -6.21 -15.14 -8.56
CA ALA A 102 -5.05 -14.54 -7.93
C ALA A 102 -5.40 -13.94 -6.57
N SER A 103 -4.53 -14.20 -5.60
CA SER A 103 -4.67 -13.71 -4.24
C SER A 103 -3.55 -12.74 -3.88
N CYS A 104 -3.91 -11.78 -3.04
CA CYS A 104 -3.03 -10.84 -2.37
C CYS A 104 -3.17 -10.94 -0.83
N THR A 105 -3.84 -11.99 -0.34
CA THR A 105 -4.10 -12.22 1.09
C THR A 105 -2.89 -12.76 1.84
N GLY A 106 -1.89 -13.28 1.12
CA GLY A 106 -0.63 -13.73 1.70
C GLY A 106 0.37 -12.59 1.77
N GLY A 107 0.88 -12.30 2.96
CA GLY A 107 1.90 -11.29 3.17
C GLY A 107 3.27 -11.57 2.60
N PRO A 108 4.14 -10.55 2.57
CA PRO A 108 5.57 -10.79 2.68
C PRO A 108 5.85 -11.52 4.02
N PRO A 109 7.01 -12.19 4.17
CA PRO A 109 7.36 -13.02 5.35
C PRO A 109 7.41 -12.26 6.69
N LEU A 110 6.98 -11.00 6.71
CA LEU A 110 7.07 -10.07 7.83
C LEU A 110 5.73 -9.85 8.53
N GLU A 111 4.63 -10.35 7.96
CA GLU A 111 3.35 -10.32 8.65
C GLU A 111 3.42 -11.07 9.99
N GLY A 112 2.80 -10.49 11.01
CA GLY A 112 2.91 -10.91 12.41
C GLY A 112 4.26 -10.62 13.10
N SER A 113 5.18 -9.88 12.48
CA SER A 113 6.53 -9.63 13.04
C SER A 113 6.98 -8.17 13.06
N VAL A 114 6.23 -7.25 12.44
CA VAL A 114 6.59 -5.84 12.34
C VAL A 114 5.38 -4.94 12.56
N GLU A 115 5.56 -3.77 13.19
CA GLU A 115 4.47 -2.81 13.35
C GLU A 115 4.52 -1.74 12.25
N ILE A 116 3.38 -1.44 11.64
CA ILE A 116 3.22 -0.25 10.79
C ILE A 116 2.62 0.86 11.65
N SER A 117 3.41 1.89 11.98
CA SER A 117 3.03 2.95 12.93
C SER A 117 2.93 4.32 12.26
N ASN A 118 2.55 5.37 13.00
CA ASN A 118 2.45 6.76 12.49
C ASN A 118 1.62 6.92 11.19
N ARG A 119 0.53 6.15 11.09
CA ARG A 119 -0.35 6.06 9.93
C ARG A 119 -1.09 7.37 9.69
N ARG A 120 -0.96 7.92 8.48
CA ARG A 120 -1.67 9.12 8.00
C ARG A 120 -2.37 8.78 6.69
N PHE A 121 -3.63 9.15 6.57
CA PHE A 121 -4.47 8.71 5.46
C PHE A 121 -4.89 9.85 4.54
N ILE A 122 -4.76 9.60 3.24
CA ILE A 122 -5.27 10.46 2.16
C ILE A 122 -6.28 9.62 1.39
N VAL A 123 -7.48 10.16 1.18
CA VAL A 123 -8.62 9.40 0.67
C VAL A 123 -9.21 10.08 -0.54
N ASP A 124 -9.47 9.30 -1.58
CA ASP A 124 -10.28 9.66 -2.73
C ASP A 124 -11.48 8.69 -2.80
N VAL A 125 -12.67 9.19 -2.48
CA VAL A 125 -13.90 8.38 -2.46
C VAL A 125 -14.35 8.01 -3.87
N ASP A 126 -14.12 8.87 -4.85
CA ASP A 126 -14.56 8.66 -6.23
C ASP A 126 -13.73 7.57 -6.90
N MET A 127 -12.43 7.55 -6.62
CA MET A 127 -11.54 6.46 -7.01
C MET A 127 -11.54 5.29 -6.02
N GLY A 128 -12.33 5.30 -4.96
CA GLY A 128 -12.30 4.25 -3.92
C GLY A 128 -10.88 3.95 -3.42
N THR A 129 -10.05 4.98 -3.29
CA THR A 129 -8.62 4.84 -3.01
C THR A 129 -8.27 5.45 -1.67
N VAL A 130 -7.41 4.78 -0.92
CA VAL A 130 -6.79 5.32 0.29
C VAL A 130 -5.30 5.08 0.27
N ILE A 131 -4.54 6.13 0.55
CA ILE A 131 -3.10 6.09 0.73
C ILE A 131 -2.82 6.16 2.23
N GLY A 132 -2.17 5.14 2.77
CA GLY A 132 -1.55 5.17 4.09
C GLY A 132 -0.09 5.56 3.96
N LEU A 133 0.30 6.68 4.56
CA LEU A 133 1.69 7.08 4.77
C LEU A 133 2.05 6.74 6.21
N ALA A 134 3.07 5.91 6.41
CA ALA A 134 3.36 5.30 7.70
C ALA A 134 4.86 5.06 7.89
N ASP A 135 5.22 4.55 9.07
CA ASP A 135 6.56 4.06 9.39
C ASP A 135 6.52 2.53 9.46
N PHE A 136 7.32 1.87 8.62
CA PHE A 136 7.48 0.41 8.58
C PHE A 136 8.53 -0.04 9.60
N GLY A 137 8.12 -0.82 10.62
CA GLY A 137 9.02 -1.28 11.68
C GLY A 137 8.94 -0.47 12.98
N ALA A 138 7.75 0.01 13.34
CA ALA A 138 7.43 0.83 14.51
C ALA A 138 8.01 2.27 14.45
N LYS A 139 8.08 2.94 15.61
CA LYS A 139 8.64 4.30 15.75
C LYS A 139 10.11 4.28 15.36
N ASP A 140 10.48 5.20 14.46
CA ASP A 140 11.79 5.29 13.77
C ASP A 140 12.00 4.23 12.67
N GLY A 141 10.91 3.60 12.22
CA GLY A 141 10.87 2.72 11.06
C GLY A 141 11.09 3.45 9.72
N TRP A 142 11.09 2.69 8.64
CA TRP A 142 11.30 3.22 7.30
C TRP A 142 10.08 3.97 6.78
N PRO A 143 10.26 5.11 6.10
CA PRO A 143 9.17 5.78 5.40
C PRO A 143 8.49 4.82 4.41
N ASP A 144 7.17 4.69 4.56
CA ASP A 144 6.40 3.70 3.84
C ASP A 144 5.10 4.31 3.29
N SER A 145 4.73 3.86 2.09
CA SER A 145 3.42 4.12 1.51
C SER A 145 2.73 2.83 1.14
N HIS A 146 1.45 2.73 1.50
CA HIS A 146 0.54 1.77 0.93
C HIS A 146 -0.64 2.48 0.27
N ILE A 147 -0.92 2.16 -0.99
CA ILE A 147 -2.09 2.62 -1.73
C ILE A 147 -3.04 1.45 -1.88
N PHE A 148 -4.27 1.61 -1.43
CA PHE A 148 -5.32 0.60 -1.52
C PHE A 148 -6.39 1.05 -2.49
N ARG A 149 -6.69 0.22 -3.49
CA ARG A 149 -7.96 0.29 -4.25
C ARG A 149 -8.99 -0.56 -3.54
N VAL A 150 -10.12 0.05 -3.22
CA VAL A 150 -11.25 -0.59 -2.54
C VAL A 150 -12.50 -0.45 -3.41
N GLU A 151 -13.08 -1.59 -3.77
CA GLU A 151 -14.29 -1.68 -4.59
C GLU A 151 -15.34 -2.45 -3.82
N ASN A 152 -16.56 -1.90 -3.69
CA ASN A 152 -17.63 -2.51 -2.89
C ASN A 152 -17.20 -2.84 -1.45
N GLY A 153 -16.37 -1.97 -0.85
CA GLY A 153 -15.85 -2.15 0.51
C GLY A 153 -14.74 -3.19 0.65
N LYS A 154 -14.20 -3.72 -0.45
CA LYS A 154 -13.20 -4.79 -0.45
C LYS A 154 -11.93 -4.41 -1.22
N VAL A 155 -10.76 -4.83 -0.74
CA VAL A 155 -9.44 -4.56 -1.33
C VAL A 155 -9.29 -5.30 -2.64
N ARG A 156 -9.03 -4.54 -3.71
CA ARG A 156 -8.77 -5.03 -5.06
C ARG A 156 -7.28 -4.96 -5.42
N TYR A 157 -6.64 -3.82 -5.13
CA TYR A 157 -5.22 -3.60 -5.39
C TYR A 157 -4.53 -3.02 -4.17
N VAL A 158 -3.28 -3.43 -3.96
CA VAL A 158 -2.38 -2.86 -2.96
C VAL A 158 -1.08 -2.50 -3.66
N HIS A 159 -0.70 -1.23 -3.66
CA HIS A 159 0.66 -0.84 -4.00
C HIS A 159 1.41 -0.51 -2.72
N THR A 160 2.65 -0.96 -2.60
CA THR A 160 3.52 -0.54 -1.51
C THR A 160 4.91 -0.18 -1.98
N LEU A 161 5.45 0.87 -1.38
CA LEU A 161 6.83 1.34 -1.51
C LEU A 161 7.35 1.70 -0.13
N THR A 162 8.40 1.00 0.29
CA THR A 162 9.12 1.25 1.54
C THR A 162 10.52 1.75 1.20
N VAL A 163 10.91 2.91 1.74
CA VAL A 163 12.20 3.55 1.48
C VAL A 163 13.15 3.25 2.63
N CYS A 164 14.34 2.73 2.34
CA CYS A 164 15.30 2.24 3.33
C CYS A 164 16.66 2.96 3.15
N PRO A 165 16.79 4.24 3.55
CA PRO A 165 17.93 5.08 3.16
C PRO A 165 19.30 4.58 3.61
N ASN A 166 19.33 3.80 4.69
CA ASN A 166 20.55 3.28 5.31
C ASN A 166 20.72 1.75 5.12
N GLY A 167 20.00 1.17 4.14
CA GLY A 167 19.97 -0.27 3.88
C GLY A 167 18.68 -0.93 4.36
N CYS A 168 18.34 -2.06 3.72
CA CYS A 168 17.12 -2.84 3.98
C CYS A 168 17.32 -3.92 5.07
N GLU A 169 18.25 -3.73 6.00
CA GLU A 169 18.35 -4.65 7.13
C GLU A 169 17.15 -4.40 8.06
N MET A 170 16.25 -5.38 8.12
CA MET A 170 15.02 -5.20 8.85
C MET A 170 15.31 -4.96 10.32
N PRO A 171 14.66 -3.97 10.95
CA PRO A 171 14.74 -3.83 12.40
C PRO A 171 14.30 -5.15 13.02
N ALA A 172 15.09 -5.68 13.96
CA ALA A 172 14.76 -6.93 14.64
C ALA A 172 13.33 -6.82 15.22
N PRO A 173 12.50 -7.88 15.09
CA PRO A 173 11.17 -7.90 15.70
C PRO A 173 11.31 -7.52 17.17
N LYS A 174 10.56 -6.50 17.61
CA LYS A 174 10.49 -6.18 19.04
C LYS A 174 9.73 -7.32 19.71
N LYS A 175 10.46 -8.15 20.48
CA LYS A 175 9.92 -9.21 21.34
C LYS A 175 8.93 -8.63 22.36
#